data_AF-A0A399IW05-F1
#
_entry.id   AF-A0A399IW05-F1
#
_cell.length_a   1.000
_cell.length_b   1.000
_cell.length_c   1.000
_cell.angle_alpha   90.00
_cell.angle_beta   90.00
_cell.angle_gamma   90.00
#
_symmetry.space_group_name_H-M   'P 1'
#
loop_
_entity.id
_entity.type
_entity.pdbx_description
1 polymer ?
#
loop_
_entity_poly.entity_id
_entity_poly.type
_entity_poly.pdbx_seq_one_letter_code
_entity_poly.pdbx_strand_id
1 'polypeptide(L)'
;MDRGLPRGSEPDKGPFWGADHAQRPAQAEVGPPGPPGRDTQVGKLESELSVDIKDVVSGGFCVGCGGCAAVASQSIKMQRSDEQTYLPQLADAAPEVLEAANRVCPFSDASRDETDLAQDLYEGRVDHRAESAGYYQTLHAGHINDDAQVLGSSSGGLTSWFLLRLLEQGRIDGVIHVGSTGTQQPLYDFTVSESADEVLGRRKSQYYAVQFSDVIARIRGNGRRYAFVGVPCFVKSMRALANEDAVLKSQLVWHVGLVCGHMKSGAFSQAMADQLGVPPQQVGAVDFRVKDPEAPANAYSFGVRAAGQEAWKTRMSRTLLGGNWGHALFQLKACDYCDDIFAETADICFGDAWLPRFEANWRGTNVVLCRTTEAAEIFAEAQDDITLETIDLADLEKTQAGNFRHRREGLSYRLELDVAAGRMVPKKRVAPGQFTLPADRKKIVEIRRDMAARSHTAWLEARKSGDMPAFYREMQGYADRMQAIYRRAEKGGLKNLVKRVIRKLVRTLRPAA
;
A
#
# COMPACT_ATOMS: atom_id res chain seq x y z
N MET A 1 -46.89 22.39 -18.51
CA MET A 1 -46.02 23.38 -17.84
C MET A 1 -46.01 23.01 -16.38
N ASP A 2 -44.83 22.95 -15.79
CA ASP A 2 -44.59 22.49 -14.42
C ASP A 2 -44.77 20.96 -14.21
N ARG A 3 -43.65 20.22 -14.07
CA ARG A 3 -43.60 18.89 -13.45
C ARG A 3 -42.24 18.69 -12.79
N GLY A 4 -42.28 18.69 -11.45
CA GLY A 4 -41.13 18.60 -10.57
C GLY A 4 -40.35 17.29 -10.66
N LEU A 5 -39.06 17.42 -10.38
CA LEU A 5 -38.12 16.33 -10.15
C LEU A 5 -38.46 15.62 -8.82
N PRO A 6 -38.38 14.28 -8.74
CA PRO A 6 -38.65 13.55 -7.52
C PRO A 6 -37.53 13.74 -6.50
N ARG A 7 -37.93 13.93 -5.24
CA ARG A 7 -37.08 14.11 -4.06
C ARG A 7 -36.17 12.89 -3.87
N GLY A 8 -34.90 13.15 -3.56
CA GLY A 8 -33.86 12.16 -3.35
C GLY A 8 -34.19 11.17 -2.23
N SER A 9 -33.98 9.89 -2.52
CA SER A 9 -33.86 8.84 -1.53
C SER A 9 -32.59 9.04 -0.72
N GLU A 10 -32.70 8.92 0.60
CA GLU A 10 -31.59 8.94 1.55
C GLU A 10 -30.47 7.97 1.14
N PRO A 11 -29.19 8.34 1.27
CA PRO A 11 -28.09 7.43 1.00
C PRO A 11 -28.02 6.34 2.07
N ASP A 12 -28.24 5.11 1.61
CA ASP A 12 -28.06 3.86 2.33
C ASP A 12 -26.71 3.83 3.05
N LYS A 13 -26.74 3.72 4.38
CA LYS A 13 -25.55 3.58 5.25
C LYS A 13 -25.01 2.15 5.11
N GLY A 14 -24.35 1.87 3.99
CA GLY A 14 -23.56 0.64 3.84
C GLY A 14 -22.42 0.60 4.88
N PRO A 15 -22.17 -0.55 5.54
CA PRO A 15 -21.17 -0.65 6.60
C PRO A 15 -19.76 -0.46 6.06
N PHE A 16 -18.98 0.26 6.84
CA PHE A 16 -17.56 0.46 6.67
C PHE A 16 -16.81 -0.86 6.91
N TRP A 17 -15.88 -1.20 6.03
CA TRP A 17 -14.94 -2.32 6.21
C TRP A 17 -13.73 -1.89 7.06
N GLY A 18 -13.99 -1.24 8.18
CA GLY A 18 -13.13 -1.19 9.35
C GLY A 18 -13.82 -1.98 10.44
N ALA A 19 -13.15 -3.04 10.90
CA ALA A 19 -13.46 -3.76 12.12
C ALA A 19 -14.95 -4.08 12.36
N ASP A 20 -15.46 -5.09 11.68
CA ASP A 20 -16.47 -5.91 12.33
C ASP A 20 -16.26 -7.40 12.04
N HIS A 21 -16.49 -8.19 13.08
CA HIS A 21 -16.18 -9.62 13.23
C HIS A 21 -14.73 -9.93 13.64
N ALA A 22 -14.36 -9.50 14.85
CA ALA A 22 -13.52 -10.32 15.72
C ALA A 22 -14.22 -11.68 15.98
N GLN A 23 -14.00 -12.66 15.09
CA GLN A 23 -14.03 -14.04 15.54
C GLN A 23 -12.73 -14.27 16.30
N ARG A 24 -12.84 -14.77 17.53
CA ARG A 24 -11.69 -15.18 18.35
C ARG A 24 -10.72 -15.97 17.46
N PRO A 25 -9.40 -15.73 17.51
CA PRO A 25 -8.47 -16.67 16.93
C PRO A 25 -8.72 -18.01 17.63
N ALA A 26 -9.17 -19.01 16.87
CA ALA A 26 -8.95 -20.37 17.29
C ALA A 26 -7.43 -20.49 17.38
N GLN A 27 -6.91 -20.81 18.57
CA GLN A 27 -5.52 -21.21 18.72
C GLN A 27 -5.28 -22.31 17.68
N ALA A 28 -4.48 -22.01 16.67
CA ALA A 28 -3.99 -23.02 15.76
C ALA A 28 -2.99 -23.84 16.57
N GLU A 29 -3.46 -24.95 17.14
CA GLU A 29 -2.57 -25.96 17.70
C GLU A 29 -1.72 -26.49 16.52
N VAL A 30 -0.43 -26.20 16.58
CA VAL A 30 0.58 -26.76 15.69
C VAL A 30 0.64 -28.26 16.02
N GLY A 31 0.08 -29.09 15.14
CA GLY A 31 0.21 -30.54 15.24
C GLY A 31 1.68 -30.96 15.13
N PRO A 32 2.09 -32.05 15.80
CA PRO A 32 3.47 -32.52 15.74
C PRO A 32 3.86 -32.91 14.30
N PRO A 33 5.16 -32.81 13.94
CA PRO A 33 5.62 -33.12 12.60
C PRO A 33 5.30 -34.58 12.24
N GLY A 34 4.69 -34.76 11.06
CA GLY A 34 4.43 -36.08 10.49
C GLY A 34 5.73 -36.85 10.20
N PRO A 35 5.67 -38.19 10.13
CA PRO A 35 6.85 -39.03 9.95
C PRO A 35 7.48 -38.83 8.57
N PRO A 36 8.81 -39.06 8.43
CA PRO A 36 9.54 -38.83 7.18
C PRO A 36 9.05 -39.79 6.09
N GLY A 37 8.38 -39.22 5.08
CA GLY A 37 7.93 -39.92 3.89
C GLY A 37 9.02 -40.02 2.84
N ARG A 38 9.52 -41.26 2.66
CA ARG A 38 10.23 -41.87 1.52
C ARG A 38 10.66 -40.94 0.37
N ASP A 39 11.98 -40.92 0.16
CA ASP A 39 12.65 -40.59 -1.10
C ASP A 39 11.93 -41.19 -2.31
N THR A 40 11.21 -40.34 -3.04
CA THR A 40 10.87 -40.58 -4.44
C THR A 40 11.63 -39.56 -5.27
N GLN A 41 12.37 -40.07 -6.25
CA GLN A 41 13.17 -39.35 -7.24
C GLN A 41 12.39 -38.28 -8.01
N VAL A 42 12.07 -37.16 -7.34
CA VAL A 42 11.64 -35.88 -7.94
C VAL A 42 12.79 -34.87 -7.91
N GLY A 43 13.90 -35.20 -7.23
CA GLY A 43 15.13 -34.41 -7.22
C GLY A 43 15.93 -34.58 -8.51
N LYS A 44 15.54 -33.88 -9.59
CA LYS A 44 16.46 -33.39 -10.65
C LYS A 44 15.81 -32.57 -11.79
N LEU A 45 14.58 -32.09 -11.64
CA LEU A 45 13.95 -31.16 -12.60
C LEU A 45 13.55 -29.81 -11.98
N GLU A 46 13.87 -29.57 -10.72
CA GLU A 46 13.93 -28.23 -10.11
C GLU A 46 15.33 -27.64 -10.34
N SER A 47 15.74 -27.48 -11.60
CA SER A 47 16.68 -26.40 -11.89
C SER A 47 15.88 -25.11 -11.79
N GLU A 48 15.82 -24.57 -10.58
CA GLU A 48 15.20 -23.31 -10.20
C GLU A 48 15.50 -22.24 -11.27
N LEU A 49 14.50 -21.90 -12.08
CA LEU A 49 14.55 -20.71 -12.92
C LEU A 49 14.43 -19.51 -11.97
N SER A 50 15.58 -19.00 -11.51
CA SER A 50 15.65 -17.77 -10.73
C SER A 50 15.06 -16.62 -11.55
N VAL A 51 14.15 -15.85 -10.96
CA VAL A 51 13.53 -14.69 -11.62
C VAL A 51 14.52 -13.53 -11.68
N ASP A 52 14.98 -13.20 -12.89
CA ASP A 52 15.83 -12.04 -13.13
C ASP A 52 15.02 -10.75 -13.44
N ILE A 53 15.69 -9.64 -13.69
CA ILE A 53 15.02 -8.35 -13.93
C ILE A 53 14.24 -8.32 -15.25
N LYS A 54 14.68 -9.04 -16.29
CA LYS A 54 13.93 -9.17 -17.55
C LYS A 54 12.66 -10.00 -17.32
N ASP A 55 12.75 -11.02 -16.49
CA ASP A 55 11.60 -11.81 -16.03
C ASP A 55 10.65 -10.97 -15.16
N VAL A 56 11.17 -10.12 -14.27
CA VAL A 56 10.37 -9.17 -13.48
C VAL A 56 9.56 -8.25 -14.40
N VAL A 57 10.17 -7.71 -15.46
CA VAL A 57 9.48 -6.81 -16.38
C VAL A 57 8.47 -7.56 -17.24
N SER A 58 8.88 -8.64 -17.92
CA SER A 58 8.02 -9.40 -18.82
C SER A 58 6.88 -10.13 -18.07
N GLY A 59 7.13 -10.58 -16.84
CA GLY A 59 6.15 -11.18 -15.94
C GLY A 59 5.19 -10.18 -15.29
N GLY A 60 5.42 -8.87 -15.43
CA GLY A 60 4.59 -7.82 -14.82
C GLY A 60 4.75 -7.69 -13.30
N PHE A 61 5.91 -8.10 -12.76
CA PHE A 61 6.29 -7.95 -11.36
C PHE A 61 7.01 -6.63 -11.09
N CYS A 62 7.29 -5.83 -12.12
CA CYS A 62 7.90 -4.51 -11.97
C CYS A 62 6.93 -3.52 -11.29
N VAL A 63 7.37 -2.90 -10.20
CA VAL A 63 6.65 -1.80 -9.53
C VAL A 63 7.01 -0.41 -10.08
N GLY A 64 7.98 -0.33 -10.99
CA GLY A 64 8.41 0.93 -11.60
C GLY A 64 9.22 1.85 -10.68
N CYS A 65 9.85 1.33 -9.61
CA CYS A 65 10.52 2.18 -8.60
C CYS A 65 11.74 2.95 -9.11
N GLY A 66 12.40 2.49 -10.18
CA GLY A 66 13.60 3.12 -10.74
C GLY A 66 14.93 2.67 -10.14
N GLY A 67 14.95 1.68 -9.23
CA GLY A 67 16.22 1.17 -8.65
C GLY A 67 17.26 0.75 -9.69
N CYS A 68 16.83 0.02 -10.72
CA CYS A 68 17.69 -0.39 -11.83
C CYS A 68 18.27 0.79 -12.63
N ALA A 69 17.48 1.84 -12.87
CA ALA A 69 17.95 3.06 -13.51
C ALA A 69 18.86 3.88 -12.57
N ALA A 70 18.65 3.82 -11.25
CA ALA A 70 19.49 4.53 -10.28
C ALA A 70 20.90 3.92 -10.16
N VAL A 71 21.01 2.59 -10.17
CA VAL A 71 22.33 1.90 -10.13
C VAL A 71 23.07 2.02 -11.46
N ALA A 72 22.34 2.05 -12.59
CA ALA A 72 22.91 2.08 -13.93
C ALA A 72 22.38 3.26 -14.78
N SER A 73 22.54 4.49 -14.27
CA SER A 73 21.91 5.70 -14.85
C SER A 73 22.33 6.05 -16.27
N GLN A 74 23.47 5.53 -16.74
CA GLN A 74 23.93 5.73 -18.12
C GLN A 74 23.34 4.71 -19.11
N SER A 75 22.77 3.60 -18.61
CA SER A 75 22.40 2.44 -19.44
C SER A 75 20.94 2.04 -19.34
N ILE A 76 20.26 2.31 -18.23
CA ILE A 76 18.85 2.00 -18.03
C ILE A 76 18.08 3.30 -17.79
N LYS A 77 17.01 3.51 -18.56
CA LYS A 77 16.07 4.63 -18.38
C LYS A 77 14.70 4.11 -18.02
N MET A 78 14.01 4.84 -17.13
CA MET A 78 12.61 4.60 -16.84
C MET A 78 11.74 5.27 -17.91
N GLN A 79 10.79 4.54 -18.47
CA GLN A 79 9.83 5.06 -19.44
C GLN A 79 8.41 4.91 -18.90
N ARG A 80 7.62 5.97 -19.06
CA ARG A 80 6.21 5.94 -18.73
C ARG A 80 5.41 5.28 -19.85
N SER A 81 4.58 4.30 -19.50
CA SER A 81 3.71 3.57 -20.42
C SER A 81 2.39 4.30 -20.66
N ASP A 82 1.63 3.85 -21.66
CA ASP A 82 0.27 4.33 -21.93
C ASP A 82 -0.67 4.08 -20.73
N GLU A 83 -0.48 2.97 -20.00
CA GLU A 83 -1.20 2.61 -18.77
C GLU A 83 -0.86 3.55 -17.59
N GLN A 84 -0.02 4.56 -17.81
CA GLN A 84 0.42 5.52 -16.81
C GLN A 84 1.24 4.86 -15.68
N THR A 85 1.99 3.81 -16.01
CA THR A 85 2.97 3.13 -15.14
C THR A 85 4.40 3.40 -15.62
N TYR A 86 5.42 3.06 -14.82
CA TYR A 86 6.82 3.16 -15.24
C TYR A 86 7.42 1.77 -15.45
N LEU A 87 8.17 1.60 -16.54
CA LEU A 87 8.94 0.40 -16.85
C LEU A 87 10.37 0.76 -17.28
N PRO A 88 11.38 -0.03 -16.92
CA PRO A 88 12.75 0.20 -17.38
C PRO A 88 12.93 -0.27 -18.83
N GLN A 89 13.77 0.45 -19.58
CA GLN A 89 14.25 0.02 -20.88
C GLN A 89 15.51 -0.86 -20.69
N LEU A 90 15.38 -2.17 -20.95
CA LEU A 90 16.42 -3.17 -20.66
C LEU A 90 17.04 -3.84 -21.90
N ALA A 91 16.51 -3.59 -23.10
CA ALA A 91 16.84 -4.38 -24.30
C ALA A 91 18.34 -4.36 -24.63
N ASP A 92 18.97 -3.19 -24.52
CA ASP A 92 20.36 -2.95 -24.92
C ASP A 92 21.34 -2.92 -23.73
N ALA A 93 20.88 -3.30 -22.53
CA ALA A 93 21.71 -3.29 -21.34
C ALA A 93 22.72 -4.45 -21.34
N ALA A 94 23.99 -4.13 -21.10
CA ALA A 94 25.07 -5.10 -20.98
C ALA A 94 24.83 -6.08 -19.81
N PRO A 95 25.37 -7.31 -19.84
CA PRO A 95 25.18 -8.30 -18.79
C PRO A 95 25.51 -7.80 -17.37
N GLU A 96 26.62 -7.11 -17.20
CA GLU A 96 27.06 -6.53 -15.92
C GLU A 96 26.11 -5.44 -15.40
N VAL A 97 25.50 -4.68 -16.31
CA VAL A 97 24.46 -3.69 -15.98
C VAL A 97 23.20 -4.38 -15.49
N LEU A 98 22.80 -5.47 -16.15
CA LEU A 98 21.65 -6.27 -15.74
C LEU A 98 21.89 -6.95 -14.38
N GLU A 99 23.11 -7.40 -14.10
CA GLU A 99 23.48 -8.00 -12.82
C GLU A 99 23.36 -6.98 -11.67
N ALA A 100 23.87 -5.77 -11.84
CA ALA A 100 23.70 -4.69 -10.87
C ALA A 100 22.21 -4.32 -10.69
N ALA A 101 21.47 -4.22 -11.80
CA ALA A 101 20.03 -3.93 -11.77
C ALA A 101 19.21 -5.00 -11.04
N ASN A 102 19.62 -6.27 -11.18
CA ASN A 102 19.05 -7.41 -10.48
C ASN A 102 19.17 -7.27 -8.95
N ARG A 103 20.36 -6.94 -8.44
CA ARG A 103 20.61 -6.83 -6.99
C ARG A 103 19.79 -5.75 -6.29
N VAL A 104 19.38 -4.71 -7.02
CA VAL A 104 18.57 -3.58 -6.48
C VAL A 104 17.07 -3.68 -6.79
N CYS A 105 16.65 -4.67 -7.58
CA CYS A 105 15.25 -4.87 -7.94
C CYS A 105 14.49 -5.59 -6.81
N PRO A 106 13.41 -5.02 -6.25
CA PRO A 106 12.73 -5.61 -5.09
C PRO A 106 11.99 -6.93 -5.37
N PHE A 107 11.91 -7.35 -6.65
CA PHE A 107 11.26 -8.58 -7.10
C PHE A 107 12.19 -9.54 -7.86
N SER A 108 13.46 -9.19 -8.06
CA SER A 108 14.45 -10.14 -8.61
C SER A 108 14.92 -11.07 -7.50
N ASP A 109 15.12 -12.35 -7.83
CA ASP A 109 15.59 -13.35 -6.87
C ASP A 109 17.07 -13.16 -6.50
N ALA A 110 17.80 -12.36 -7.28
CA ALA A 110 19.18 -11.95 -6.96
C ALA A 110 19.23 -10.81 -5.92
N SER A 111 18.11 -10.14 -5.64
CA SER A 111 18.04 -9.14 -4.57
C SER A 111 17.72 -9.82 -3.24
N ARG A 112 18.40 -9.38 -2.18
CA ARG A 112 18.13 -9.85 -0.81
C ARG A 112 16.69 -9.52 -0.41
N ASP A 113 16.05 -10.44 0.29
CA ASP A 113 14.68 -10.21 0.75
C ASP A 113 14.62 -9.32 2.00
N GLU A 114 13.40 -8.99 2.41
CA GLU A 114 13.11 -8.16 3.56
C GLU A 114 13.65 -8.76 4.87
N THR A 115 13.68 -10.10 5.00
CA THR A 115 14.20 -10.80 6.18
C THR A 115 15.71 -10.63 6.26
N ASP A 116 16.41 -10.92 5.16
CA ASP A 116 17.87 -10.84 5.09
C ASP A 116 18.35 -9.41 5.34
N LEU A 117 17.70 -8.42 4.70
CA LEU A 117 18.04 -7.02 4.87
C LEU A 117 17.75 -6.54 6.29
N ALA A 118 16.60 -6.91 6.87
CA ALA A 118 16.23 -6.48 8.22
C ALA A 118 17.13 -7.13 9.29
N GLN A 119 17.61 -8.36 9.06
CA GLN A 119 18.55 -9.01 9.98
C GLN A 119 19.84 -8.20 10.13
N ASP A 120 20.49 -7.82 9.03
CA ASP A 120 21.71 -6.99 9.07
C ASP A 120 21.50 -5.64 9.76
N LEU A 121 20.30 -5.07 9.60
CA LEU A 121 19.95 -3.74 10.12
C LEU A 121 19.64 -3.78 11.61
N TYR A 122 18.95 -4.81 12.10
CA TYR A 122 18.25 -4.76 13.39
C TYR A 122 18.57 -5.91 14.35
N GLU A 123 19.12 -7.03 13.88
CA GLU A 123 19.45 -8.15 14.76
C GLU A 123 20.49 -7.74 15.82
N GLY A 124 20.18 -8.04 17.09
CA GLY A 124 20.99 -7.63 18.25
C GLY A 124 20.95 -6.13 18.58
N ARG A 125 20.17 -5.32 17.85
CA ARG A 125 20.00 -3.87 18.09
C ARG A 125 18.59 -3.47 18.49
N VAL A 126 17.62 -4.35 18.30
CA VAL A 126 16.18 -4.10 18.49
C VAL A 126 15.58 -5.19 19.37
N ASP A 127 14.71 -4.81 20.30
CA ASP A 127 14.23 -5.69 21.36
C ASP A 127 13.16 -6.70 20.91
N HIS A 128 12.43 -6.41 19.84
CA HIS A 128 11.32 -7.24 19.41
C HIS A 128 11.38 -7.62 17.94
N ARG A 129 10.90 -8.82 17.64
CA ARG A 129 10.66 -9.31 16.28
C ARG A 129 9.37 -10.13 16.26
N ALA A 130 8.50 -9.84 15.30
CA ALA A 130 7.29 -10.60 15.04
C ALA A 130 7.21 -10.97 13.56
N GLU A 131 6.66 -12.14 13.25
CA GLU A 131 6.41 -12.53 11.86
C GLU A 131 5.49 -11.52 11.16
N SER A 132 4.55 -10.91 11.87
CA SER A 132 3.56 -9.95 11.35
C SER A 132 4.12 -8.57 11.00
N ALA A 133 5.17 -8.12 11.68
CA ALA A 133 5.64 -6.73 11.65
C ALA A 133 7.14 -6.56 11.40
N GLY A 134 7.91 -7.66 11.39
CA GLY A 134 9.37 -7.64 11.38
C GLY A 134 9.95 -7.24 12.74
N TYR A 135 11.15 -6.65 12.72
CA TYR A 135 11.75 -6.05 13.93
C TYR A 135 11.02 -4.77 14.32
N TYR A 136 10.91 -4.47 15.62
CA TYR A 136 10.39 -3.20 16.12
C TYR A 136 10.86 -2.92 17.56
N GLN A 137 10.99 -1.64 17.90
CA GLN A 137 11.33 -1.15 19.24
C GLN A 137 10.08 -0.71 19.99
N THR A 138 9.27 0.17 19.39
CA THR A 138 8.03 0.66 19.99
C THR A 138 6.89 0.76 18.98
N LEU A 139 5.66 0.67 19.47
CA LEU A 139 4.42 0.73 18.69
C LEU A 139 3.49 1.79 19.29
N HIS A 140 3.05 2.72 18.46
CA HIS A 140 2.15 3.79 18.88
C HIS A 140 1.01 4.01 17.90
N ALA A 141 -0.05 4.66 18.38
CA ALA A 141 -1.08 5.29 17.58
C ALA A 141 -1.19 6.77 17.98
N GLY A 142 -1.29 7.70 17.03
CA GLY A 142 -1.36 9.11 17.39
C GLY A 142 -1.55 10.10 16.25
N HIS A 143 -1.54 11.39 16.62
CA HIS A 143 -1.68 12.51 15.69
C HIS A 143 -1.02 13.78 16.25
N ILE A 144 -0.78 14.76 15.39
CA ILE A 144 -0.37 16.12 15.79
C ILE A 144 -1.54 16.82 16.51
N ASN A 145 -1.26 17.64 17.52
CA ASN A 145 -2.28 18.35 18.29
C ASN A 145 -2.81 19.61 17.57
N ASP A 146 -2.01 20.22 16.70
CA ASP A 146 -2.37 21.37 15.86
C ASP A 146 -3.33 20.98 14.72
N ASP A 147 -4.57 21.48 14.81
CA ASP A 147 -5.65 21.22 13.85
C ASP A 147 -5.36 21.72 12.44
N ALA A 148 -4.71 22.88 12.30
CA ALA A 148 -4.38 23.44 10.99
C ALA A 148 -3.34 22.56 10.29
N GLN A 149 -2.36 22.06 11.05
CA GLN A 149 -1.38 21.12 10.52
C GLN A 149 -1.99 19.76 10.18
N VAL A 150 -2.83 19.19 11.05
CA VAL A 150 -3.48 17.90 10.81
C VAL A 150 -4.41 17.93 9.61
N LEU A 151 -5.16 19.02 9.41
CA LEU A 151 -6.09 19.17 8.29
C LEU A 151 -5.40 19.03 6.94
N GLY A 152 -4.16 19.52 6.84
CA GLY A 152 -3.33 19.38 5.64
C GLY A 152 -2.64 18.02 5.50
N SER A 153 -2.89 17.05 6.38
CA SER A 153 -2.32 15.71 6.30
C SER A 153 -3.34 14.65 5.84
N SER A 154 -2.90 13.43 5.55
CA SER A 154 -3.79 12.33 5.11
C SER A 154 -4.33 11.46 6.24
N SER A 155 -3.72 11.55 7.41
CA SER A 155 -3.98 10.76 8.61
C SER A 155 -3.76 11.65 9.83
N GLY A 156 -3.09 11.19 10.89
CA GLY A 156 -2.71 11.99 12.06
C GLY A 156 -1.55 12.99 11.85
N GLY A 157 -0.87 12.97 10.71
CA GLY A 157 0.19 13.92 10.37
C GLY A 157 1.60 13.55 10.84
N LEU A 158 1.77 12.44 11.58
CA LEU A 158 3.03 12.11 12.25
C LEU A 158 4.22 11.85 11.31
N THR A 159 3.98 11.46 10.06
CA THR A 159 5.06 11.31 9.06
C THR A 159 5.73 12.66 8.76
N SER A 160 4.94 13.69 8.44
CA SER A 160 5.50 15.02 8.16
C SER A 160 6.13 15.60 9.40
N TRP A 161 5.47 15.47 10.55
CA TRP A 161 6.01 15.91 11.83
C TRP A 161 7.40 15.31 12.11
N PHE A 162 7.56 14.00 11.98
CA PHE A 162 8.84 13.32 12.20
C PHE A 162 9.94 13.86 11.27
N LEU A 163 9.63 14.07 9.99
CA LEU A 163 10.56 14.61 9.00
C LEU A 163 10.99 16.05 9.33
N LEU A 164 10.06 16.87 9.82
CA LEU A 164 10.37 18.23 10.28
C LEU A 164 11.30 18.19 11.49
N ARG A 165 11.07 17.29 12.46
CA ARG A 165 11.97 17.10 13.60
C ARG A 165 13.38 16.71 13.16
N LEU A 166 13.52 15.81 12.18
CA LEU A 166 14.83 15.46 11.63
C LEU A 166 15.55 16.65 10.99
N LEU A 167 14.83 17.51 10.26
CA LEU A 167 15.39 18.74 9.67
C LEU A 167 15.78 19.76 10.75
N GLU A 168 14.88 20.04 11.69
CA GLU A 168 15.09 20.99 12.81
C GLU A 168 16.28 20.60 13.68
N GLN A 169 16.46 19.30 13.95
CA GLN A 169 17.57 18.77 14.72
C GLN A 169 18.88 18.63 13.91
N GLY A 170 18.88 19.04 12.62
CA GLY A 170 20.06 18.92 11.75
C GLY A 170 20.52 17.47 11.51
N ARG A 171 19.61 16.50 11.64
CA ARG A 171 19.88 15.08 11.40
C ARG A 171 19.90 14.71 9.92
N ILE A 172 19.17 15.50 9.11
CA ILE A 172 19.16 15.42 7.65
C ILE A 172 19.20 16.83 7.06
N ASP A 173 19.66 16.93 5.83
CA ASP A 173 19.73 18.18 5.07
C ASP A 173 18.62 18.27 4.01
N GLY A 174 17.85 17.20 3.81
CA GLY A 174 16.69 17.15 2.91
C GLY A 174 15.91 15.84 3.02
N VAL A 175 14.68 15.87 2.51
CA VAL A 175 13.77 14.71 2.45
C VAL A 175 13.55 14.32 0.99
N ILE A 176 13.85 13.09 0.64
CA ILE A 176 13.51 12.49 -0.65
C ILE A 176 12.12 11.85 -0.53
N HIS A 177 11.13 12.42 -1.21
CA HIS A 177 9.75 11.93 -1.15
C HIS A 177 8.97 12.28 -2.41
N VAL A 178 7.77 11.71 -2.55
CA VAL A 178 6.88 12.08 -3.65
C VAL A 178 6.25 13.44 -3.36
N GLY A 179 6.27 14.32 -4.36
CA GLY A 179 5.65 15.64 -4.30
C GLY A 179 4.93 15.98 -5.61
N SER A 180 4.02 16.95 -5.54
CA SER A 180 3.39 17.50 -6.75
C SER A 180 4.45 18.21 -7.62
N THR A 181 4.36 18.01 -8.92
CA THR A 181 5.13 18.73 -9.95
C THR A 181 4.50 20.09 -10.29
N GLY A 182 3.53 20.54 -9.49
CA GLY A 182 2.69 21.71 -9.77
C GLY A 182 1.60 21.36 -10.79
N THR A 183 1.61 22.04 -11.93
CA THR A 183 0.64 21.83 -13.02
C THR A 183 1.18 20.96 -14.15
N GLN A 184 2.42 20.46 -14.02
CA GLN A 184 3.08 19.64 -15.04
C GLN A 184 2.60 18.17 -14.97
N GLN A 185 2.81 17.44 -16.06
CA GLN A 185 2.61 15.98 -16.10
C GLN A 185 3.98 15.29 -16.09
N PRO A 186 4.17 14.19 -15.33
CA PRO A 186 3.22 13.57 -14.38
C PRO A 186 2.83 14.49 -13.22
N LEU A 187 1.64 14.32 -12.64
CA LEU A 187 1.14 15.16 -11.52
C LEU A 187 2.01 15.09 -10.26
N TYR A 188 2.69 13.95 -10.09
CA TYR A 188 3.53 13.65 -8.93
C TYR A 188 4.80 12.96 -9.41
N ASP A 189 5.91 13.28 -8.76
CA ASP A 189 7.19 12.60 -8.95
C ASP A 189 8.02 12.66 -7.66
N PHE A 190 9.11 11.90 -7.60
CA PHE A 190 10.07 12.04 -6.50
C PHE A 190 10.81 13.37 -6.59
N THR A 191 10.95 14.03 -5.45
CA THR A 191 11.66 15.30 -5.32
C THR A 191 12.47 15.33 -4.01
N VAL A 192 13.18 16.44 -3.79
CA VAL A 192 13.83 16.75 -2.53
C VAL A 192 13.15 17.98 -1.93
N SER A 193 12.79 17.91 -0.66
CA SER A 193 12.36 19.06 0.13
C SER A 193 13.39 19.36 1.22
N GLU A 194 13.82 20.60 1.33
CA GLU A 194 14.94 21.04 2.18
C GLU A 194 14.50 22.02 3.28
N SER A 195 13.21 22.35 3.33
CA SER A 195 12.61 23.22 4.35
C SER A 195 11.26 22.69 4.81
N ALA A 196 10.78 23.23 5.94
CA ALA A 196 9.47 22.90 6.47
C ALA A 196 8.34 23.21 5.49
N ASP A 197 8.38 24.38 4.83
CA ASP A 197 7.39 24.79 3.84
C ASP A 197 7.35 23.84 2.64
N GLU A 198 8.50 23.36 2.17
CA GLU A 198 8.56 22.41 1.07
C GLU A 198 7.99 21.04 1.44
N VAL A 199 8.32 20.52 2.64
CA VAL A 199 7.76 19.27 3.16
C VAL A 199 6.25 19.39 3.33
N LEU A 200 5.78 20.48 3.94
CA LEU A 200 4.35 20.72 4.20
C LEU A 200 3.55 21.03 2.93
N GLY A 201 4.15 21.68 1.93
CA GLY A 201 3.52 21.98 0.65
C GLY A 201 3.38 20.77 -0.27
N ARG A 202 4.17 19.70 -0.04
CA ARG A 202 4.22 18.50 -0.89
C ARG A 202 3.79 17.22 -0.16
N ARG A 203 3.18 17.35 1.02
CA ARG A 203 2.68 16.21 1.83
C ARG A 203 1.39 15.60 1.26
N LYS A 204 0.78 14.72 2.07
CA LYS A 204 -0.39 13.86 1.77
C LYS A 204 -0.08 12.65 0.89
N SER A 205 -1.00 11.68 0.93
CA SER A 205 -1.00 10.49 0.09
C SER A 205 -1.15 10.87 -1.38
N GLN A 206 -0.25 10.37 -2.21
CA GLN A 206 -0.22 10.61 -3.65
C GLN A 206 -0.24 9.26 -4.36
N TYR A 207 -1.45 8.75 -4.62
CA TYR A 207 -1.64 7.40 -5.18
C TYR A 207 -1.37 7.40 -6.69
N TYR A 208 -0.08 7.31 -7.05
CA TYR A 208 0.40 7.49 -8.41
C TYR A 208 1.60 6.57 -8.71
N ALA A 209 1.85 6.29 -9.99
CA ALA A 209 3.08 5.61 -10.40
C ALA A 209 4.22 6.63 -10.47
N VAL A 210 5.30 6.37 -9.74
CA VAL A 210 6.43 7.28 -9.57
C VAL A 210 7.73 6.48 -9.51
N GLN A 211 8.86 7.14 -9.72
CA GLN A 211 10.19 6.52 -9.74
C GLN A 211 11.21 7.46 -9.11
N PHE A 212 12.28 6.94 -8.51
CA PHE A 212 13.27 7.76 -7.80
C PHE A 212 14.62 7.90 -8.52
N SER A 213 14.82 7.34 -9.72
CA SER A 213 16.15 7.35 -10.35
C SER A 213 16.67 8.74 -10.64
N ASP A 214 15.81 9.66 -11.06
CA ASP A 214 16.23 11.03 -11.42
C ASP A 214 16.68 11.82 -10.19
N VAL A 215 15.95 11.71 -9.07
CA VAL A 215 16.35 12.38 -7.83
C VAL A 215 17.64 11.79 -7.28
N ILE A 216 17.82 10.46 -7.36
CA ILE A 216 19.04 9.80 -6.90
C ILE A 216 20.24 10.23 -7.75
N ALA A 217 20.09 10.31 -9.08
CA ALA A 217 21.16 10.81 -9.95
C ALA A 217 21.57 12.25 -9.59
N ARG A 218 20.61 13.11 -9.19
CA ARG A 218 20.87 14.50 -8.79
C ARG A 218 21.58 14.63 -7.45
N ILE A 219 21.26 13.79 -6.47
CA ILE A 219 21.80 13.94 -5.11
C ILE A 219 23.10 13.17 -4.86
N ARG A 220 23.40 12.16 -5.68
CA ARG A 220 24.58 11.30 -5.50
C ARG A 220 25.86 12.13 -5.46
N GLY A 221 26.62 12.01 -4.38
CA GLY A 221 27.93 12.64 -4.23
C GLY A 221 27.91 14.13 -3.89
N ASN A 222 26.74 14.72 -3.61
CA ASN A 222 26.66 16.13 -3.23
C ASN A 222 27.01 16.40 -1.74
N GLY A 223 27.36 15.36 -0.98
CA GLY A 223 27.80 15.47 0.42
C GLY A 223 26.69 15.71 1.45
N ARG A 224 25.42 15.77 1.02
CA ARG A 224 24.27 15.99 1.91
C ARG A 224 23.65 14.67 2.38
N ARG A 225 22.98 14.75 3.53
CA ARG A 225 22.27 13.66 4.21
C ARG A 225 20.77 13.77 3.99
N TYR A 226 20.12 12.64 3.75
CA TYR A 226 18.73 12.57 3.34
C TYR A 226 17.93 11.55 4.13
N ALA A 227 16.66 11.88 4.38
CA ALA A 227 15.64 10.89 4.70
C ALA A 227 14.89 10.49 3.42
N PHE A 228 14.81 9.19 3.13
CA PHE A 228 13.99 8.66 2.04
C PHE A 228 12.63 8.20 2.56
N VAL A 229 11.54 8.68 1.95
CA VAL A 229 10.17 8.26 2.27
C VAL A 229 9.63 7.39 1.14
N GLY A 230 9.20 6.17 1.47
CA GLY A 230 8.70 5.23 0.48
C GLY A 230 7.75 4.17 1.00
N VAL A 231 7.04 3.53 0.08
CA VAL A 231 6.29 2.29 0.34
C VAL A 231 7.26 1.09 0.43
N PRO A 232 6.85 -0.09 0.93
CA PRO A 232 7.76 -1.18 1.29
C PRO A 232 8.73 -1.59 0.17
N CYS A 233 8.22 -1.83 -1.04
CA CYS A 233 9.05 -2.21 -2.19
C CYS A 233 10.04 -1.10 -2.62
N PHE A 234 9.72 0.17 -2.39
CA PHE A 234 10.61 1.30 -2.69
C PHE A 234 11.71 1.39 -1.63
N VAL A 235 11.37 1.22 -0.34
CA VAL A 235 12.36 1.19 0.74
C VAL A 235 13.32 0.02 0.57
N LYS A 236 12.81 -1.18 0.25
CA LYS A 236 13.66 -2.35 -0.06
C LYS A 236 14.65 -2.05 -1.18
N SER A 237 14.15 -1.50 -2.29
CA SER A 237 15.01 -1.14 -3.44
C SER A 237 16.05 -0.08 -3.06
N MET A 238 15.68 0.90 -2.24
CA MET A 238 16.60 1.94 -1.76
C MET A 238 17.68 1.39 -0.82
N ARG A 239 17.31 0.47 0.07
CA ARG A 239 18.27 -0.24 0.95
C ARG A 239 19.24 -1.10 0.15
N ALA A 240 18.74 -1.83 -0.83
CA ALA A 240 19.59 -2.62 -1.73
C ALA A 240 20.54 -1.71 -2.52
N LEU A 241 20.04 -0.59 -3.05
CA LEU A 241 20.87 0.40 -3.74
C LEU A 241 21.96 0.99 -2.82
N ALA A 242 21.63 1.35 -1.58
CA ALA A 242 22.59 1.83 -0.60
C ALA A 242 23.64 0.76 -0.23
N ASN A 243 23.34 -0.54 -0.33
CA ASN A 243 24.33 -1.58 -0.11
C ASN A 243 25.30 -1.74 -1.29
N GLU A 244 24.88 -1.41 -2.51
CA GLU A 244 25.72 -1.44 -3.72
C GLU A 244 26.56 -0.16 -3.90
N ASP A 245 26.16 0.95 -3.27
CA ASP A 245 26.74 2.28 -3.50
C ASP A 245 27.09 2.96 -2.17
N ALA A 246 28.39 2.95 -1.82
CA ALA A 246 28.88 3.53 -0.57
C ALA A 246 28.64 5.05 -0.46
N VAL A 247 28.62 5.77 -1.59
CA VAL A 247 28.32 7.20 -1.60
C VAL A 247 26.87 7.39 -1.18
N LEU A 248 25.93 6.71 -1.85
CA LEU A 248 24.52 6.78 -1.46
C LEU A 248 24.28 6.26 -0.04
N LYS A 249 24.98 5.21 0.40
CA LYS A 249 24.89 4.69 1.78
C LYS A 249 25.16 5.76 2.82
N SER A 250 26.19 6.57 2.61
CA SER A 250 26.54 7.67 3.51
C SER A 250 25.57 8.85 3.47
N GLN A 251 24.83 9.01 2.36
CA GLN A 251 23.87 10.10 2.17
C GLN A 251 22.46 9.72 2.62
N LEU A 252 22.05 8.46 2.49
CA LEU A 252 20.70 7.97 2.83
C LEU A 252 20.64 7.50 4.28
N VAL A 253 20.70 8.46 5.20
CA VAL A 253 20.84 8.21 6.65
C VAL A 253 19.53 7.82 7.34
N TRP A 254 18.37 8.07 6.71
CA TRP A 254 17.05 7.71 7.25
C TRP A 254 16.18 7.06 6.18
N HIS A 255 15.54 5.94 6.51
CA HIS A 255 14.54 5.27 5.66
C HIS A 255 13.20 5.26 6.39
N VAL A 256 12.25 6.03 5.87
CA VAL A 256 10.90 6.20 6.41
C VAL A 256 9.91 5.42 5.53
N GLY A 257 9.33 4.39 6.12
CA GLY A 257 8.36 3.51 5.48
C GLY A 257 6.93 4.00 5.62
N LEU A 258 6.12 3.73 4.61
CA LEU A 258 4.67 3.91 4.63
C LEU A 258 3.99 2.56 4.46
N VAL A 259 3.02 2.24 5.31
CA VAL A 259 2.16 1.06 5.11
C VAL A 259 1.45 1.18 3.76
N CYS A 260 1.52 0.13 2.94
CA CYS A 260 1.04 0.18 1.57
C CYS A 260 -0.08 -0.85 1.32
N GLY A 261 -1.27 -0.35 0.99
CA GLY A 261 -2.36 -1.19 0.48
C GLY A 261 -2.05 -1.81 -0.88
N HIS A 262 -1.60 -0.98 -1.82
CA HIS A 262 -1.07 -1.33 -3.15
C HIS A 262 -0.80 -0.04 -3.93
N MET A 263 0.15 -0.10 -4.86
CA MET A 263 0.41 0.98 -5.81
C MET A 263 -0.71 1.07 -6.86
N LYS A 264 -0.95 2.29 -7.33
CA LYS A 264 -1.89 2.60 -8.41
C LYS A 264 -1.13 3.13 -9.62
N SER A 265 -1.61 2.85 -10.82
CA SER A 265 -1.16 3.59 -12.01
C SER A 265 -1.69 5.03 -11.99
N GLY A 266 -1.09 5.93 -12.78
CA GLY A 266 -1.58 7.30 -12.91
C GLY A 266 -2.98 7.41 -13.52
N ALA A 267 -3.49 6.36 -14.16
CA ALA A 267 -4.85 6.29 -14.67
C ALA A 267 -5.90 6.31 -13.54
N PHE A 268 -5.54 5.89 -12.32
CA PHE A 268 -6.43 5.93 -11.16
C PHE A 268 -6.91 7.35 -10.85
N SER A 269 -5.98 8.32 -10.73
CA SER A 269 -6.35 9.70 -10.42
C SER A 269 -7.20 10.33 -11.52
N GLN A 270 -6.93 9.96 -12.78
CA GLN A 270 -7.68 10.41 -13.95
C GLN A 270 -9.10 9.84 -13.99
N ALA A 271 -9.28 8.55 -13.71
CA ALA A 271 -10.60 7.92 -13.64
C ALA A 271 -11.42 8.41 -12.43
N MET A 272 -10.77 8.73 -11.31
CA MET A 272 -11.44 9.36 -10.16
C MET A 272 -11.89 10.79 -10.50
N ALA A 273 -11.05 11.58 -11.18
CA ALA A 273 -11.36 12.93 -11.64
C ALA A 273 -12.52 13.00 -12.65
N ASP A 274 -12.55 12.06 -13.59
CA ASP A 274 -13.57 12.00 -14.64
C ASP A 274 -14.98 11.78 -14.06
N GLN A 275 -15.11 11.01 -12.96
CA GLN A 275 -16.37 10.85 -12.23
C GLN A 275 -16.88 12.15 -11.56
N LEU A 276 -16.02 13.16 -11.41
CA LEU A 276 -16.38 14.52 -10.97
C LEU A 276 -16.54 15.50 -12.16
N GLY A 277 -16.52 14.98 -13.38
CA GLY A 277 -16.64 15.76 -14.61
C GLY A 277 -15.41 16.61 -14.90
N VAL A 278 -14.22 16.13 -14.54
CA VAL A 278 -12.94 16.71 -15.00
C VAL A 278 -12.27 15.69 -15.92
N PRO A 279 -12.23 15.93 -17.24
CA PRO A 279 -11.63 15.01 -18.18
C PRO A 279 -10.16 14.70 -17.84
N PRO A 280 -9.67 13.46 -18.06
CA PRO A 280 -8.30 13.06 -17.71
C PRO A 280 -7.19 14.02 -18.18
N GLN A 281 -7.31 14.60 -19.38
CA GLN A 281 -6.33 15.53 -19.96
C GLN A 281 -6.32 16.91 -19.28
N GLN A 282 -7.38 17.24 -18.55
CA GLN A 282 -7.55 18.55 -17.91
C GLN A 282 -7.23 18.50 -16.42
N VAL A 283 -6.86 17.35 -15.86
CA VAL A 283 -6.51 17.23 -14.44
C VAL A 283 -5.26 18.06 -14.15
N GLY A 284 -5.40 19.09 -13.31
CA GLY A 284 -4.31 19.97 -12.89
C GLY A 284 -3.80 19.68 -11.49
N ALA A 285 -4.68 19.31 -10.56
CA ALA A 285 -4.32 18.92 -9.20
C ALA A 285 -5.33 17.94 -8.60
N VAL A 286 -4.86 17.11 -7.68
CA VAL A 286 -5.66 16.10 -6.96
C VAL A 286 -5.33 16.16 -5.47
N ASP A 287 -6.35 16.00 -4.62
CA ASP A 287 -6.22 15.67 -3.20
C ASP A 287 -6.98 14.38 -2.95
N PHE A 288 -6.27 13.30 -2.66
CA PHE A 288 -6.89 11.99 -2.45
C PHE A 288 -7.57 11.84 -1.08
N ARG A 289 -7.31 12.77 -0.15
CA ARG A 289 -7.66 12.68 1.27
C ARG A 289 -8.08 14.07 1.79
N VAL A 290 -9.15 14.62 1.19
CA VAL A 290 -9.80 15.82 1.72
C VAL A 290 -10.53 15.43 3.00
N LYS A 291 -10.02 15.93 4.13
CA LYS A 291 -10.62 15.74 5.46
C LYS A 291 -11.86 16.60 5.63
N ASP A 292 -12.77 16.13 6.47
CA ASP A 292 -13.97 16.85 6.86
C ASP A 292 -14.05 16.83 8.40
N PRO A 293 -13.84 17.98 9.08
CA PRO A 293 -13.89 18.06 10.53
C PRO A 293 -15.23 17.64 11.17
N GLU A 294 -16.30 17.60 10.37
CA GLU A 294 -17.64 17.20 10.82
C GLU A 294 -17.94 15.72 10.59
N ALA A 295 -16.98 14.97 10.02
CA ALA A 295 -17.15 13.56 9.64
C ALA A 295 -16.06 12.66 10.27
N PRO A 296 -16.31 11.35 10.42
CA PRO A 296 -15.28 10.41 10.86
C PRO A 296 -14.11 10.33 9.87
N ALA A 297 -12.93 9.91 10.34
CA ALA A 297 -11.68 9.87 9.57
C ALA A 297 -11.77 9.09 8.25
N ASN A 298 -12.64 8.07 8.21
CA ASN A 298 -12.85 7.22 7.05
C ASN A 298 -13.81 7.80 5.99
N ALA A 299 -14.48 8.92 6.30
CA ALA A 299 -15.41 9.62 5.42
C ALA A 299 -14.71 10.78 4.68
N TYR A 300 -13.46 10.57 4.25
CA TYR A 300 -12.73 11.57 3.47
C TYR A 300 -13.20 11.62 2.01
N SER A 301 -13.03 12.79 1.40
CA SER A 301 -13.38 13.05 0.00
C SER A 301 -12.16 12.99 -0.91
N PHE A 302 -12.42 12.66 -2.18
CA PHE A 302 -11.51 12.90 -3.28
C PHE A 302 -11.77 14.31 -3.83
N GLY A 303 -10.72 15.10 -3.97
CA GLY A 303 -10.73 16.43 -4.54
C GLY A 303 -9.97 16.48 -5.86
N VAL A 304 -10.49 17.23 -6.82
CA VAL A 304 -9.81 17.53 -8.09
C VAL A 304 -10.02 18.96 -8.52
N ARG A 305 -9.01 19.52 -9.17
CA ARG A 305 -9.04 20.83 -9.83
C ARG A 305 -8.53 20.69 -11.26
N ALA A 306 -9.23 21.31 -12.21
CA ALA A 306 -8.78 21.35 -13.60
C ALA A 306 -7.59 22.31 -13.76
N ALA A 307 -6.70 22.05 -14.72
CA ALA A 307 -5.57 22.92 -15.02
C ALA A 307 -6.06 24.35 -15.37
N GLY A 308 -5.45 25.35 -14.74
CA GLY A 308 -5.82 26.76 -14.92
C GLY A 308 -7.13 27.20 -14.26
N GLN A 309 -7.81 26.33 -13.50
CA GLN A 309 -8.99 26.71 -12.72
C GLN A 309 -8.66 26.72 -11.23
N GLU A 310 -9.22 27.64 -10.44
CA GLU A 310 -8.99 27.72 -8.98
C GLU A 310 -9.94 26.84 -8.15
N ALA A 311 -11.14 26.55 -8.67
CA ALA A 311 -12.17 25.85 -7.92
C ALA A 311 -11.90 24.33 -7.80
N TRP A 312 -11.92 23.82 -6.56
CA TRP A 312 -11.91 22.40 -6.28
C TRP A 312 -13.31 21.79 -6.42
N LYS A 313 -13.38 20.62 -7.05
CA LYS A 313 -14.55 19.73 -6.99
C LYS A 313 -14.24 18.60 -6.01
N THR A 314 -15.15 18.30 -5.09
CA THR A 314 -14.97 17.22 -4.13
C THR A 314 -16.15 16.24 -4.17
N ARG A 315 -15.86 14.96 -3.90
CA ARG A 315 -16.88 13.95 -3.65
C ARG A 315 -16.35 12.92 -2.65
N MET A 316 -17.22 12.50 -1.74
CA MET A 316 -16.95 11.44 -0.77
C MET A 316 -16.32 10.22 -1.46
N SER A 317 -15.12 9.81 -1.06
CA SER A 317 -14.33 8.84 -1.83
C SER A 317 -15.08 7.52 -2.00
N ARG A 318 -15.74 7.04 -0.93
CA ARG A 318 -16.47 5.76 -0.93
C ARG A 318 -17.66 5.69 -1.90
N THR A 319 -18.12 6.82 -2.46
CA THR A 319 -19.21 6.85 -3.46
C THR A 319 -18.69 6.79 -4.89
N LEU A 320 -17.37 6.84 -5.10
CA LEU A 320 -16.72 6.74 -6.39
C LEU A 320 -16.35 5.28 -6.70
N LEU A 321 -16.46 4.88 -7.97
CA LEU A 321 -15.88 3.63 -8.45
C LEU A 321 -14.36 3.74 -8.37
N GLY A 322 -13.76 2.90 -7.52
CA GLY A 322 -12.33 2.99 -7.16
C GLY A 322 -12.07 3.52 -5.75
N GLY A 323 -13.08 4.12 -5.10
CA GLY A 323 -12.99 4.57 -3.71
C GLY A 323 -12.88 3.45 -2.68
N ASN A 324 -13.44 2.28 -2.99
CA ASN A 324 -13.20 1.08 -2.19
C ASN A 324 -11.85 0.45 -2.56
N TRP A 325 -10.86 0.61 -1.69
CA TRP A 325 -9.51 0.05 -1.86
C TRP A 325 -9.53 -1.48 -2.06
N GLY A 326 -10.54 -2.17 -1.52
CA GLY A 326 -10.73 -3.61 -1.68
C GLY A 326 -11.05 -4.07 -3.09
N HIS A 327 -11.37 -3.18 -4.03
CA HIS A 327 -11.66 -3.52 -5.42
C HIS A 327 -10.40 -3.68 -6.29
N ALA A 328 -9.25 -3.20 -5.84
CA ALA A 328 -7.99 -3.25 -6.60
C ALA A 328 -8.02 -2.56 -7.98
N LEU A 329 -8.95 -1.61 -8.20
CA LEU A 329 -9.02 -0.82 -9.45
C LEU A 329 -7.68 -0.12 -9.73
N PHE A 330 -7.09 -0.31 -10.90
CA PHE A 330 -5.76 0.18 -11.30
C PHE A 330 -4.59 -0.25 -10.40
N GLN A 331 -4.75 -1.35 -9.66
CA GLN A 331 -3.64 -1.95 -8.91
C GLN A 331 -2.56 -2.46 -9.88
N LEU A 332 -1.27 -2.23 -9.55
CA LEU A 332 -0.17 -2.85 -10.29
C LEU A 332 -0.12 -4.36 -10.00
N LYS A 333 0.06 -5.20 -11.02
CA LYS A 333 0.14 -6.67 -10.87
C LYS A 333 1.18 -7.08 -9.83
N ALA A 334 2.33 -6.42 -9.77
CA ALA A 334 3.37 -6.65 -8.76
C ALA A 334 2.85 -6.61 -7.31
N CYS A 335 1.81 -5.82 -7.01
CA CYS A 335 1.25 -5.72 -5.67
C CYS A 335 0.56 -7.01 -5.22
N ASP A 336 0.13 -7.87 -6.16
CA ASP A 336 -0.39 -9.20 -5.86
C ASP A 336 0.69 -10.17 -5.36
N TYR A 337 1.97 -9.80 -5.49
CA TYR A 337 3.15 -10.61 -5.11
C TYR A 337 3.99 -9.96 -4.01
N CYS A 338 3.50 -8.92 -3.33
CA CYS A 338 4.23 -8.29 -2.22
C CYS A 338 3.69 -8.79 -0.88
N ASP A 339 4.57 -9.28 -0.02
CA ASP A 339 4.28 -9.82 1.32
C ASP A 339 4.65 -8.85 2.47
N ASP A 340 5.37 -7.76 2.19
CA ASP A 340 5.70 -6.71 3.16
C ASP A 340 4.56 -5.68 3.32
N ILE A 341 4.07 -5.55 4.56
CA ILE A 341 3.01 -4.61 4.96
C ILE A 341 3.61 -3.35 5.59
N PHE A 342 4.63 -3.52 6.44
CA PHE A 342 5.11 -2.50 7.39
C PHE A 342 6.50 -1.97 7.03
N ALA A 343 6.91 -2.10 5.77
CA ALA A 343 8.21 -1.66 5.27
C ALA A 343 9.31 -2.15 6.21
N GLU A 344 9.50 -3.47 6.28
CA GLU A 344 10.30 -4.14 7.31
C GLU A 344 11.78 -3.74 7.29
N THR A 345 12.23 -3.08 6.23
CA THR A 345 13.59 -2.55 6.05
C THR A 345 13.72 -1.04 6.33
N ALA A 346 12.64 -0.38 6.79
CA ALA A 346 12.61 1.03 7.17
C ALA A 346 12.93 1.23 8.66
N ASP A 347 13.63 2.32 9.00
CA ASP A 347 13.95 2.70 10.39
C ASP A 347 12.70 3.01 11.21
N ILE A 348 11.65 3.47 10.52
CA ILE A 348 10.33 3.75 11.08
C ILE A 348 9.26 3.54 10.00
N CYS A 349 8.07 3.08 10.39
CA CYS A 349 6.94 2.93 9.48
C CYS A 349 5.69 3.64 10.00
N PHE A 350 4.99 4.34 9.10
CA PHE A 350 3.72 5.01 9.37
C PHE A 350 2.59 4.39 8.57
N GLY A 351 1.41 4.27 9.18
CA GLY A 351 0.18 3.85 8.51
C GLY A 351 -1.04 4.57 9.08
N ASP A 352 -2.22 4.22 8.61
CA ASP A 352 -3.49 4.62 9.23
C ASP A 352 -3.90 3.60 10.32
N ALA A 353 -4.29 4.09 11.49
CA ALA A 353 -4.78 3.26 12.59
C ALA A 353 -6.28 2.96 12.44
N TRP A 354 -6.62 2.07 11.51
CA TRP A 354 -8.00 1.65 11.24
C TRP A 354 -8.59 0.75 12.34
N LEU A 355 -8.70 1.28 13.56
CA LEU A 355 -9.41 0.68 14.68
C LEU A 355 -10.66 1.50 14.99
N PRO A 356 -11.77 0.86 15.42
CA PRO A 356 -13.02 1.55 15.74
C PRO A 356 -12.86 2.73 16.70
N ARG A 357 -11.93 2.61 17.67
CA ARG A 357 -11.66 3.66 18.66
C ARG A 357 -11.04 4.94 18.07
N PHE A 358 -10.42 4.86 16.90
CA PHE A 358 -9.79 6.00 16.23
C PHE A 358 -10.64 6.58 15.08
N GLU A 359 -11.60 5.83 14.55
CA GLU A 359 -12.38 6.22 13.37
C GLU A 359 -13.22 7.49 13.57
N ALA A 360 -13.73 7.71 14.77
CA ALA A 360 -14.58 8.86 15.07
C ALA A 360 -13.82 10.20 15.05
N ASN A 361 -12.49 10.19 15.18
CA ASN A 361 -11.69 11.41 15.22
C ASN A 361 -11.33 11.85 13.79
N TRP A 362 -11.94 12.92 13.28
CA TRP A 362 -11.69 13.47 11.93
C TRP A 362 -10.20 13.78 11.65
N ARG A 363 -9.44 14.08 12.72
CA ARG A 363 -7.99 14.27 12.67
C ARG A 363 -7.28 13.06 12.08
N GLY A 364 -7.88 11.88 12.15
CA GLY A 364 -7.23 10.63 11.80
C GLY A 364 -6.15 10.28 12.82
N THR A 365 -5.63 9.08 12.72
CA THR A 365 -4.64 8.56 13.65
C THR A 365 -3.67 7.72 12.87
N ASN A 366 -2.39 8.06 12.98
CA ASN A 366 -1.34 7.22 12.43
C ASN A 366 -1.10 6.02 13.34
N VAL A 367 -0.80 4.85 12.79
CA VAL A 367 0.06 3.89 13.50
C VAL A 367 1.51 4.27 13.24
N VAL A 368 2.35 4.12 14.26
CA VAL A 368 3.79 4.38 14.22
C VAL A 368 4.50 3.13 14.74
N LEU A 369 5.33 2.55 13.90
CA LEU A 369 6.21 1.44 14.25
C LEU A 369 7.65 1.94 14.17
N CYS A 370 8.27 2.20 15.31
CA CYS A 370 9.68 2.58 15.39
C CYS A 370 10.53 1.31 15.42
N ARG A 371 11.53 1.20 14.54
CA ARG A 371 12.50 0.08 14.58
C ARG A 371 13.78 0.44 15.28
N THR A 372 14.24 1.67 15.11
CA THR A 372 15.48 2.14 15.74
C THR A 372 15.19 2.86 17.05
N THR A 373 16.13 2.77 18.00
CA THR A 373 16.07 3.51 19.27
C THR A 373 16.00 5.01 19.01
N GLU A 374 16.78 5.51 18.04
CA GLU A 374 16.79 6.92 17.67
C GLU A 374 15.43 7.40 17.13
N ALA A 375 14.66 6.53 16.46
CA ALA A 375 13.31 6.86 16.03
C ALA A 375 12.37 6.95 17.25
N ALA A 376 12.47 6.00 18.19
CA ALA A 376 11.66 5.99 19.41
C ALA A 376 11.94 7.21 20.30
N GLU A 377 13.20 7.62 20.43
CA GLU A 377 13.63 8.79 21.21
C GLU A 377 12.99 10.10 20.68
N ILE A 378 12.93 10.29 19.36
CA ILE A 378 12.31 11.48 18.75
C ILE A 378 10.84 11.64 19.20
N PHE A 379 10.09 10.54 19.32
CA PHE A 379 8.70 10.59 19.81
C PHE A 379 8.61 10.75 21.33
N ALA A 380 9.57 10.22 22.07
CA ALA A 380 9.62 10.37 23.53
C ALA A 380 9.88 11.82 23.96
N GLU A 381 10.69 12.57 23.20
CA GLU A 381 11.09 13.94 23.53
C GLU A 381 10.01 15.01 23.30
N ALA A 382 8.96 14.71 22.53
CA ALA A 382 8.10 15.74 21.96
C ALA A 382 6.61 15.54 22.24
N GLN A 383 6.27 15.22 23.49
CA GLN A 383 4.89 14.92 23.90
C GLN A 383 3.93 16.10 23.88
N ASP A 384 4.41 17.35 23.81
CA ASP A 384 3.54 18.52 23.85
C ASP A 384 2.86 18.81 22.48
N ASP A 385 3.53 18.46 21.38
CA ASP A 385 3.05 18.76 20.02
C ASP A 385 2.15 17.68 19.42
N ILE A 386 2.15 16.49 20.01
CA ILE A 386 1.47 15.30 19.49
C ILE A 386 0.74 14.56 20.60
N THR A 387 -0.30 13.82 20.25
CA THR A 387 -0.94 12.83 21.12
C THR A 387 -0.50 11.46 20.67
N LEU A 388 0.05 10.65 21.58
CA LEU A 388 0.42 9.26 21.35
C LEU A 388 -0.21 8.34 22.40
N GLU A 389 -0.69 7.19 21.93
CA GLU A 389 -1.08 6.04 22.74
C GLU A 389 -0.14 4.89 22.37
N THR A 390 0.41 4.19 23.37
CA THR A 390 1.13 2.93 23.12
C THR A 390 0.12 1.84 22.77
N ILE A 391 0.37 1.12 21.68
CA ILE A 391 -0.45 -0.02 21.24
C ILE A 391 0.34 -1.31 21.30
N ASP A 392 -0.33 -2.45 21.38
CA ASP A 392 0.32 -3.74 21.27
C ASP A 392 0.38 -4.25 19.81
N LEU A 393 1.09 -5.35 19.60
CA LEU A 393 1.21 -5.98 18.29
C LEU A 393 -0.15 -6.41 17.72
N ALA A 394 -1.06 -6.90 18.57
CA ALA A 394 -2.38 -7.35 18.12
C ALA A 394 -3.23 -6.18 17.60
N ASP A 395 -3.12 -5.01 18.21
CA ASP A 395 -3.76 -3.79 17.74
C ASP A 395 -3.12 -3.27 16.45
N LEU A 396 -1.79 -3.28 16.34
CA LEU A 396 -1.09 -2.97 15.08
C LEU A 396 -1.60 -3.88 13.94
N GLU A 397 -1.67 -5.19 14.18
CA GLU A 397 -2.14 -6.16 13.19
C GLU A 397 -3.59 -5.89 12.74
N LYS A 398 -4.48 -5.58 13.70
CA LYS A 398 -5.88 -5.25 13.41
C LYS A 398 -5.99 -4.01 12.53
N THR A 399 -5.13 -2.99 12.71
CA THR A 399 -5.15 -1.78 11.87
C THR A 399 -4.93 -2.11 10.39
N GLN A 400 -4.21 -3.20 10.10
CA GLN A 400 -3.87 -3.63 8.75
C GLN A 400 -4.48 -4.98 8.35
N ALA A 401 -5.57 -5.41 8.98
CA ALA A 401 -6.18 -6.73 8.73
C ALA A 401 -6.51 -6.98 7.24
N GLY A 402 -6.89 -5.94 6.50
CA GLY A 402 -7.12 -6.02 5.05
C GLY A 402 -5.86 -6.35 4.24
N ASN A 403 -4.71 -5.84 4.68
CA ASN A 403 -3.41 -6.13 4.08
C ASN A 403 -2.97 -7.55 4.38
N PHE A 404 -3.11 -8.07 5.61
CA PHE A 404 -2.81 -9.48 5.90
C PHE A 404 -3.63 -10.44 5.03
N ARG A 405 -4.94 -10.20 4.90
CA ARG A 405 -5.81 -11.02 4.04
C ARG A 405 -5.46 -10.92 2.55
N HIS A 406 -4.77 -9.86 2.10
CA HIS A 406 -4.39 -9.68 0.70
C HIS A 406 -2.98 -10.20 0.42
N ARG A 407 -2.00 -9.84 1.27
CA ARG A 407 -0.56 -10.04 1.11
C ARG A 407 -0.03 -11.32 1.75
N ARG A 408 -0.81 -11.99 2.60
CA ARG A 408 -0.49 -13.34 3.11
C ARG A 408 -1.45 -14.39 2.57
N GLU A 409 -2.68 -14.41 3.08
CA GLU A 409 -3.69 -15.40 2.67
C GLU A 409 -3.94 -15.36 1.15
N GLY A 410 -4.23 -14.17 0.63
CA GLY A 410 -4.46 -14.00 -0.80
C GLY A 410 -3.24 -14.28 -1.65
N LEU A 411 -2.04 -13.92 -1.18
CA LEU A 411 -0.77 -14.19 -1.89
C LEU A 411 -0.53 -15.68 -2.01
N SER A 412 -0.65 -16.40 -0.91
CA SER A 412 -0.49 -17.86 -0.86
C SER A 412 -1.39 -18.59 -1.86
N TYR A 413 -2.65 -18.16 -1.98
CA TYR A 413 -3.57 -18.70 -2.98
C TYR A 413 -3.20 -18.31 -4.42
N ARG A 414 -2.78 -17.06 -4.67
CA ARG A 414 -2.35 -16.64 -6.01
C ARG A 414 -1.10 -17.40 -6.47
N LEU A 415 -0.14 -17.62 -5.58
CA LEU A 415 1.06 -18.41 -5.84
C LEU A 415 0.70 -19.87 -6.15
N GLU A 416 -0.20 -20.50 -5.37
CA GLU A 416 -0.71 -21.85 -5.64
C GLU A 416 -1.28 -21.96 -7.07
N LEU A 417 -2.15 -21.03 -7.46
CA LEU A 417 -2.74 -21.00 -8.80
C LEU A 417 -1.71 -20.77 -9.92
N ASP A 418 -0.72 -19.92 -9.68
CA ASP A 418 0.29 -19.58 -10.69
C ASP A 418 1.29 -20.70 -10.90
N VAL A 419 1.80 -21.29 -9.81
CA VAL A 419 2.70 -22.44 -9.86
C VAL A 419 2.00 -23.64 -10.50
N ALA A 420 0.75 -23.94 -10.12
CA ALA A 420 -0.02 -25.02 -10.73
C ALA A 420 -0.30 -24.79 -12.24
N ALA A 421 -0.34 -23.53 -12.68
CA ALA A 421 -0.48 -23.17 -14.09
C ALA A 421 0.86 -23.11 -14.85
N GLY A 422 1.98 -23.48 -14.22
CA GLY A 422 3.31 -23.38 -14.82
C GLY A 422 3.77 -21.95 -15.09
N ARG A 423 3.18 -20.95 -14.40
CA ARG A 423 3.60 -19.56 -14.51
C ARG A 423 4.80 -19.32 -13.61
N MET A 424 5.76 -18.55 -14.12
CA MET A 424 6.85 -18.02 -13.33
C MET A 424 6.32 -17.11 -12.22
N VAL A 425 6.89 -17.24 -11.02
CA VAL A 425 6.56 -16.42 -9.85
C VAL A 425 7.85 -15.97 -9.16
N PRO A 426 7.94 -14.72 -8.68
CA PRO A 426 9.09 -14.28 -7.90
C PRO A 426 9.16 -15.01 -6.56
N LYS A 427 10.36 -15.23 -6.01
CA LYS A 427 10.52 -15.80 -4.67
C LYS A 427 9.87 -14.90 -3.62
N LYS A 428 9.10 -15.51 -2.71
CA LYS A 428 8.41 -14.85 -1.59
C LYS A 428 8.58 -15.60 -0.29
N ARG A 429 8.40 -14.88 0.82
CA ARG A 429 8.45 -15.43 2.19
C ARG A 429 7.17 -16.23 2.50
N VAL A 430 6.08 -15.94 1.77
CA VAL A 430 4.82 -16.70 1.80
C VAL A 430 4.88 -17.84 0.79
N ALA A 431 4.61 -19.07 1.23
CA ALA A 431 4.62 -20.24 0.36
C ALA A 431 3.28 -20.46 -0.39
N PRO A 432 3.31 -21.07 -1.60
CA PRO A 432 2.10 -21.51 -2.30
C PRO A 432 1.26 -22.43 -1.41
N GLY A 433 -0.04 -22.14 -1.26
CA GLY A 433 -0.95 -22.99 -0.49
C GLY A 433 -0.73 -23.04 1.03
N GLN A 434 0.20 -22.23 1.57
CA GLN A 434 0.45 -22.06 3.01
C GLN A 434 -0.83 -21.78 3.83
N PHE A 435 -1.78 -21.00 3.30
CA PHE A 435 -3.01 -20.66 4.00
C PHE A 435 -4.24 -21.31 3.36
N THR A 436 -5.13 -21.87 4.19
CA THR A 436 -6.43 -22.39 3.74
C THR A 436 -7.48 -21.29 3.71
N LEU A 437 -8.01 -20.98 2.52
CA LEU A 437 -9.02 -19.94 2.32
C LEU A 437 -10.42 -20.54 2.07
N PRO A 438 -11.49 -19.96 2.66
CA PRO A 438 -12.87 -20.28 2.26
C PRO A 438 -13.11 -20.01 0.77
N ALA A 439 -14.02 -20.77 0.15
CA ALA A 439 -14.36 -20.65 -1.28
C ALA A 439 -14.75 -19.22 -1.69
N ASP A 440 -15.56 -18.54 -0.87
CA ASP A 440 -15.95 -17.14 -1.08
C ASP A 440 -14.74 -16.21 -1.12
N ARG A 441 -13.75 -16.46 -0.25
CA ARG A 441 -12.53 -15.68 -0.19
C ARG A 441 -11.64 -15.93 -1.41
N LYS A 442 -11.48 -17.19 -1.83
CA LYS A 442 -10.79 -17.55 -3.08
C LYS A 442 -11.40 -16.80 -4.28
N LYS A 443 -12.74 -16.77 -4.36
CA LYS A 443 -13.44 -16.05 -5.43
C LYS A 443 -13.23 -14.54 -5.39
N ILE A 444 -13.21 -13.92 -4.21
CA ILE A 444 -12.85 -12.50 -4.07
C ILE A 444 -11.42 -12.24 -4.56
N VAL A 445 -10.46 -13.11 -4.23
CA VAL A 445 -9.06 -12.95 -4.67
C VAL A 445 -8.96 -13.00 -6.19
N GLU A 446 -9.65 -13.94 -6.83
CA GLU A 446 -9.72 -14.03 -8.31
C GLU A 446 -10.35 -12.78 -8.93
N ILE A 447 -11.54 -12.36 -8.48
CA ILE A 447 -12.24 -11.20 -9.05
C ILE A 447 -11.41 -9.92 -8.87
N ARG A 448 -10.73 -9.75 -7.73
CA ARG A 448 -9.83 -8.62 -7.49
C ARG A 448 -8.65 -8.62 -8.46
N ARG A 449 -8.01 -9.78 -8.68
CA ARG A 449 -6.90 -9.93 -9.61
C ARG A 449 -7.32 -9.63 -11.05
N ASP A 450 -8.49 -10.13 -11.45
CA ASP A 450 -9.07 -9.88 -12.77
C ASP A 450 -9.40 -8.40 -12.97
N MET A 451 -10.06 -7.77 -11.98
CA MET A 451 -10.40 -6.34 -12.02
C MET A 451 -9.14 -5.46 -12.07
N ALA A 452 -8.11 -5.80 -11.29
CA ALA A 452 -6.84 -5.10 -11.31
C ALA A 452 -6.23 -5.08 -12.71
N ALA A 453 -6.07 -6.25 -13.34
CA ALA A 453 -5.50 -6.35 -14.69
C ALA A 453 -6.40 -5.68 -15.74
N ARG A 454 -7.69 -6.00 -15.75
CA ARG A 454 -8.63 -5.51 -16.76
C ARG A 454 -8.86 -4.01 -16.70
N SER A 455 -8.76 -3.40 -15.51
CA SER A 455 -8.96 -1.96 -15.36
C SER A 455 -7.97 -1.12 -16.17
N HIS A 456 -6.71 -1.56 -16.32
CA HIS A 456 -5.72 -0.84 -17.14
C HIS A 456 -6.07 -0.90 -18.62
N THR A 457 -6.34 -2.10 -19.16
CA THR A 457 -6.65 -2.29 -20.59
C THR A 457 -8.00 -1.69 -20.98
N ALA A 458 -9.04 -1.89 -20.15
CA ALA A 458 -10.38 -1.37 -20.40
C ALA A 458 -10.40 0.16 -20.42
N TRP A 459 -9.60 0.77 -19.53
CA TRP A 459 -9.46 2.22 -19.50
C TRP A 459 -8.78 2.73 -20.77
N LEU A 460 -7.69 2.09 -21.22
CA LEU A 460 -7.04 2.45 -22.49
C LEU A 460 -7.96 2.32 -23.70
N GLU A 461 -8.74 1.24 -23.77
CA GLU A 461 -9.74 1.03 -24.82
C GLU A 461 -10.79 2.16 -24.81
N ALA A 462 -11.37 2.46 -23.64
CA ALA A 462 -12.35 3.53 -23.46
C ALA A 462 -11.78 4.92 -23.80
N ARG A 463 -10.51 5.17 -23.47
CA ARG A 463 -9.80 6.41 -23.82
C ARG A 463 -9.62 6.56 -25.33
N LYS A 464 -9.29 5.46 -26.02
CA LYS A 464 -9.11 5.44 -27.49
C LYS A 464 -10.44 5.58 -28.23
N SER A 465 -11.51 4.98 -27.72
CA SER A 465 -12.84 5.04 -28.33
C SER A 465 -13.67 6.26 -27.91
N GLY A 466 -13.32 6.93 -26.81
CA GLY A 466 -14.11 8.00 -26.21
C GLY A 466 -15.29 7.53 -25.34
N ASP A 467 -15.44 6.22 -25.09
CA ASP A 467 -16.55 5.65 -24.29
C ASP A 467 -16.12 5.31 -22.86
N MET A 468 -15.83 6.34 -22.06
CA MET A 468 -15.60 6.18 -20.61
C MET A 468 -16.78 5.53 -19.87
N PRO A 469 -18.06 5.78 -20.21
CA PRO A 469 -19.19 5.05 -19.64
C PRO A 469 -19.09 3.53 -19.78
N ALA A 470 -18.56 2.99 -20.89
CA ALA A 470 -18.34 1.55 -21.03
C ALA A 470 -17.33 1.01 -20.00
N PHE A 471 -16.22 1.71 -19.79
CA PHE A 471 -15.25 1.36 -18.75
C PHE A 471 -15.91 1.28 -17.36
N TYR A 472 -16.71 2.29 -16.99
CA TYR A 472 -17.38 2.28 -15.69
C TYR A 472 -18.41 1.17 -15.54
N ARG A 473 -19.21 0.88 -16.59
CA ARG A 473 -20.16 -0.24 -16.56
C ARG A 473 -19.44 -1.57 -16.34
N GLU A 474 -18.32 -1.78 -17.02
CA GLU A 474 -17.54 -3.01 -16.88
C GLU A 474 -16.97 -3.15 -15.47
N MET A 475 -16.29 -2.11 -14.97
CA MET A 475 -15.68 -2.10 -13.64
C MET A 475 -16.72 -2.20 -12.52
N GLN A 476 -17.91 -1.63 -12.71
CA GLN A 476 -19.03 -1.79 -11.78
C GLN A 476 -19.50 -3.25 -11.71
N GLY A 477 -19.50 -3.98 -12.83
CA GLY A 477 -19.81 -5.42 -12.85
C GLY A 477 -18.87 -6.25 -11.95
N TYR A 478 -17.57 -5.93 -11.91
CA TYR A 478 -16.63 -6.56 -10.97
C TYR A 478 -16.95 -6.19 -9.52
N ALA A 479 -17.19 -4.90 -9.25
CA ALA A 479 -17.53 -4.40 -7.92
C ALA A 479 -18.81 -5.06 -7.36
N ASP A 480 -19.85 -5.16 -8.18
CA ASP A 480 -21.14 -5.76 -7.80
C ASP A 480 -21.01 -7.25 -7.48
N ARG A 481 -20.20 -7.99 -8.25
CA ARG A 481 -19.91 -9.41 -7.97
C ARG A 481 -19.19 -9.58 -6.64
N MET A 482 -18.20 -8.73 -6.33
CA MET A 482 -17.55 -8.75 -5.02
C MET A 482 -18.53 -8.42 -3.90
N GLN A 483 -19.35 -7.37 -4.07
CA GLN A 483 -20.33 -6.94 -3.09
C GLN A 483 -21.42 -8.00 -2.84
N ALA A 484 -21.81 -8.77 -3.85
CA ALA A 484 -22.74 -9.88 -3.71
C ALA A 484 -22.17 -11.00 -2.81
N ILE A 485 -20.88 -11.33 -2.97
CA ILE A 485 -20.19 -12.33 -2.14
C ILE A 485 -20.07 -11.83 -0.69
N TYR A 486 -19.65 -10.58 -0.48
CA TYR A 486 -19.55 -10.00 0.86
C TYR A 486 -20.90 -10.01 1.60
N ARG A 487 -21.98 -9.57 0.94
CA ARG A 487 -23.33 -9.61 1.51
C ARG A 487 -23.80 -11.02 1.86
N ARG A 488 -23.38 -12.04 1.09
CA ARG A 488 -23.67 -13.45 1.41
C ARG A 488 -22.93 -13.90 2.66
N ALA A 489 -21.65 -13.53 2.81
CA ALA A 489 -20.86 -13.87 3.98
C ALA A 489 -21.45 -13.27 5.27
N GLU A 490 -21.88 -12.00 5.21
CA GLU A 490 -22.59 -11.32 6.31
C GLU A 490 -23.92 -12.00 6.65
N LYS A 491 -24.72 -12.34 5.64
CA LYS A 491 -25.98 -13.09 5.80
C LYS A 491 -25.77 -14.52 6.29
N GLY A 492 -24.57 -15.10 6.17
CA GLY A 492 -24.17 -16.34 6.85
C GLY A 492 -24.29 -16.27 8.37
N GLY A 493 -24.35 -15.05 8.93
CA GLY A 493 -24.77 -14.74 10.30
C GLY A 493 -26.22 -15.13 10.63
N LEU A 494 -27.06 -15.50 9.66
CA LEU A 494 -28.37 -16.10 9.89
C LEU A 494 -28.25 -17.44 10.63
N LYS A 495 -27.12 -18.17 10.53
CA LYS A 495 -26.81 -19.30 11.41
C LYS A 495 -26.70 -18.89 12.89
N ASN A 496 -26.25 -17.66 13.18
CA ASN A 496 -26.23 -17.09 14.53
C ASN A 496 -27.62 -16.61 14.98
N LEU A 497 -28.46 -16.14 14.05
CA LEU A 497 -29.87 -15.86 14.32
C LEU A 497 -30.65 -17.14 14.64
N VAL A 498 -30.46 -18.20 13.84
CA VAL A 498 -31.02 -19.54 14.09
C VAL A 498 -30.48 -20.13 15.40
N LYS A 499 -29.18 -20.01 15.70
CA LYS A 499 -28.62 -20.37 17.02
C LYS A 499 -29.21 -19.56 18.17
N ARG A 500 -29.53 -18.27 17.98
CA ARG A 500 -30.24 -17.44 18.97
C ARG A 500 -31.67 -17.91 19.18
N VAL A 501 -32.40 -18.22 18.11
CA VAL A 501 -33.78 -18.73 18.17
C VAL A 501 -33.82 -20.11 18.84
N ILE A 502 -32.91 -21.01 18.49
CA ILE A 502 -32.76 -22.32 19.13
C ILE A 502 -32.39 -22.17 20.62
N ARG A 503 -31.45 -21.29 20.99
CA ARG A 503 -31.13 -21.01 22.40
C ARG A 503 -32.32 -20.41 23.16
N LYS A 504 -33.15 -19.60 22.51
CA LYS A 504 -34.36 -19.02 23.13
C LYS A 504 -35.42 -20.11 23.38
N LEU A 505 -35.62 -21.02 22.42
CA LEU A 505 -36.51 -22.19 22.54
C LEU A 505 -36.06 -23.19 23.61
N VAL A 506 -34.76 -23.47 23.69
CA VAL A 506 -34.19 -24.36 24.73
C VAL A 506 -34.31 -23.75 26.14
N ARG A 507 -34.27 -22.42 26.25
CA ARG A 507 -34.41 -21.70 27.53
C ARG A 507 -35.87 -21.68 28.03
N THR A 508 -36.84 -21.70 27.12
CA THR A 508 -38.28 -21.84 27.44
C THR A 508 -38.73 -23.28 27.71
N LEU A 509 -37.91 -24.28 27.37
CA LEU A 509 -38.22 -25.71 27.56
C LEU A 509 -37.50 -26.33 28.79
N ARG A 510 -36.75 -25.54 29.58
CA ARG A 510 -36.25 -26.01 30.87
C ARG A 510 -37.36 -25.85 31.92
N PRO A 511 -37.81 -26.93 32.58
CA PRO A 511 -38.73 -26.80 33.70
C PRO A 511 -38.03 -26.03 34.82
N ALA A 512 -38.76 -25.13 35.49
CA ALA A 512 -38.28 -24.45 36.68
C ALA A 512 -37.95 -25.50 37.76
N ALA A 513 -36.71 -25.45 38.26
CA ALA A 513 -36.32 -26.12 39.50
C ALA A 513 -36.57 -25.17 40.67
#